data_AF-A0A540X6D4-F1
#
_entry.id   AF-A0A540X6D4-F1
#
_cell.length_a   1.000
_cell.length_b   1.000
_cell.length_c   1.000
_cell.angle_alpha   90.00
_cell.angle_beta   90.00
_cell.angle_gamma   90.00
#
_symmetry.space_group_name_H-M   'P 1'
#
loop_
_entity.id
_entity.type
_entity.pdbx_description
1 polymer ?
#
loop_
_entity_poly.entity_id
_entity_poly.type
_entity_poly.pdbx_seq_one_letter_code
_entity_poly.pdbx_strand_id
1 'polypeptide(L)'
;MRDLIQTVGDLLSRAPASDDESPAFRPASAWLLVCLMRQLVRQRWLVRIIEERLTPKWDEGEEDGDVPGLEGWTYDFHGRGCCLSSAGEILDVDFHGDEGTTIDPYFFATRLHSLSAPGVPEVRLMALLPGRDLVVSAIRELQNQGLLRHPTSEHVFRLPPELEALAEAAETLDLGSRQAREQSFVLLGDFEALEDSTFAARAREAREARKQWLLARTTAPTSAGDALAALQELLPPDAFVQACARVLSGPISSAMGDAIERLDTLPGVAGGPAVFALLQRLSPEEHHPYSLHAAARYLLRRQFERERVLAAVLAFARVDKVKGYGGNPFDGDFALLALEHAPEHALELVRRALRSSVPYCRMRIATVLCVLDTPWSQRELSAALQERAASDAGDSKYLQLALARSQSSWARAIAARWGRQQPPPATAEIGFTHEEVMAANADSWFDAELEKARAWVQRTRIQTPHEPG
;
A
#
# COMPACT_ATOMS: atom_id res chain seq x y z
N MET A 1 21.97 7.42 -28.63
CA MET A 1 22.40 7.68 -27.23
C MET A 1 22.74 9.15 -26.98
N ARG A 2 23.78 9.73 -27.60
CA ARG A 2 24.20 11.13 -27.33
C ARG A 2 23.05 12.13 -27.56
N ASP A 3 22.34 12.04 -28.68
CA ASP A 3 21.25 12.98 -29.02
C ASP A 3 20.06 12.86 -28.05
N LEU A 4 19.75 11.65 -27.60
CA LEU A 4 18.71 11.41 -26.60
C LEU A 4 19.06 12.07 -25.27
N ILE A 5 20.26 11.81 -24.77
CA ILE A 5 20.67 12.34 -23.46
C ILE A 5 20.87 13.85 -23.51
N GLN A 6 21.41 14.38 -24.62
CA GLN A 6 21.54 15.82 -24.82
C GLN A 6 20.17 16.50 -24.85
N THR A 7 19.20 15.95 -25.58
CA THR A 7 17.82 16.49 -25.62
C THR A 7 17.18 16.50 -24.23
N VAL A 8 17.35 15.42 -23.45
CA VAL A 8 16.89 15.38 -22.05
C VAL A 8 17.56 16.46 -21.21
N GLY A 9 18.88 16.61 -21.32
CA GLY A 9 19.64 17.64 -20.61
C GLY A 9 19.24 19.07 -20.97
N ASP A 10 19.02 19.34 -22.26
CA ASP A 10 18.59 20.64 -22.77
C ASP A 10 17.16 20.97 -22.36
N LEU A 11 16.26 19.98 -22.33
CA LEU A 11 14.90 20.16 -21.84
C LEU A 11 14.90 20.53 -20.35
N LEU A 12 15.60 19.76 -19.52
CA LEU A 12 15.69 20.01 -18.07
C LEU A 12 16.40 21.33 -17.74
N SER A 13 17.34 21.77 -18.59
CA SER A 13 18.04 23.04 -18.40
C SER A 13 17.18 24.26 -18.75
N ARG A 14 16.16 24.08 -19.61
CA ARG A 14 15.19 25.11 -19.98
C ARG A 14 13.96 25.14 -19.07
N ALA A 15 13.79 24.13 -18.21
CA ALA A 15 12.67 24.03 -17.31
C ALA A 15 12.64 25.25 -16.37
N PRO A 16 11.50 25.93 -16.19
CA PRO A 16 11.37 26.95 -15.17
C PRO A 16 11.64 26.33 -13.80
N ALA A 17 12.14 27.14 -12.86
CA ALA A 17 12.15 26.72 -11.47
C ALA A 17 10.71 26.38 -11.06
N SER A 18 10.53 25.28 -10.31
CA SER A 18 9.23 24.98 -9.74
C SER A 18 8.85 26.09 -8.76
N ASP A 19 7.57 26.47 -8.73
CA ASP A 19 7.03 27.37 -7.69
C ASP A 19 7.06 26.72 -6.29
N ASP A 20 7.27 25.41 -6.24
CA ASP A 20 7.54 24.66 -5.02
C ASP A 20 8.96 25.01 -4.53
N GLU A 21 9.11 25.45 -3.28
CA GLU A 21 10.41 25.82 -2.65
C GLU A 21 11.44 24.66 -2.62
N SER A 22 11.04 23.48 -3.09
CA SER A 22 11.84 22.27 -3.15
C SER A 22 12.77 22.26 -4.37
N PRO A 23 14.09 22.03 -4.20
CA PRO A 23 15.01 21.97 -5.33
C PRO A 23 14.73 20.74 -6.20
N ALA A 24 14.57 20.95 -7.52
CA ALA A 24 14.38 19.84 -8.45
C ALA A 24 15.56 18.86 -8.41
N PHE A 25 15.27 17.57 -8.19
CA PHE A 25 16.30 16.53 -8.16
C PHE A 25 16.60 16.01 -9.56
N ARG A 26 17.48 16.75 -10.27
CA ARG A 26 17.79 16.56 -11.69
C ARG A 26 18.07 15.11 -12.14
N PRO A 27 18.84 14.28 -11.41
CA PRO A 27 19.10 12.90 -11.86
C PRO A 27 17.84 12.05 -11.95
N ALA A 28 16.91 12.18 -10.99
CA ALA A 28 15.65 11.45 -11.03
C ALA A 28 14.77 11.94 -12.18
N SER A 29 14.68 13.26 -12.39
CA SER A 29 13.95 13.84 -13.52
C SER A 29 14.50 13.34 -14.87
N ALA A 30 15.82 13.27 -15.02
CA ALA A 30 16.46 12.82 -16.25
C ALA A 30 16.16 11.35 -16.54
N TRP A 31 16.33 10.46 -15.56
CA TRP A 31 15.97 9.05 -15.70
C TRP A 31 14.46 8.85 -15.91
N LEU A 32 13.62 9.63 -15.23
CA LEU A 32 12.17 9.59 -15.40
C LEU A 32 11.78 9.88 -16.84
N LEU A 33 12.33 10.92 -17.47
CA LEU A 33 12.05 11.22 -18.88
C LEU A 33 12.48 10.08 -19.82
N VAL A 34 13.61 9.42 -19.54
CA VAL A 34 14.03 8.22 -20.30
C VAL A 34 13.04 7.07 -20.14
N CYS A 35 12.61 6.78 -18.92
CA CYS A 35 11.62 5.73 -18.65
C CYS A 35 10.24 6.05 -19.23
N LEU A 36 9.81 7.32 -19.25
CA LEU A 36 8.55 7.74 -19.87
C LEU A 36 8.57 7.57 -21.40
N MET A 37 9.71 7.85 -22.05
CA MET A 37 9.88 7.55 -23.48
C MET A 37 9.73 6.04 -23.77
N ARG A 38 10.29 5.18 -22.91
CA ARG A 38 10.14 3.72 -23.01
C ARG A 38 8.70 3.27 -22.74
N GLN A 39 8.03 3.91 -21.76
CA GLN A 39 6.62 3.69 -21.47
C GLN A 39 5.74 3.96 -22.70
N LEU A 40 6.00 5.04 -23.43
CA LEU A 40 5.24 5.38 -24.63
C LEU A 40 5.28 4.27 -25.68
N VAL A 41 6.46 3.66 -25.90
CA VAL A 41 6.60 2.52 -26.84
C VAL A 41 5.78 1.32 -26.37
N ARG A 42 5.77 1.04 -25.06
CA ARG A 42 4.98 -0.05 -24.49
C ARG A 42 3.47 0.21 -24.56
N GLN A 43 3.00 1.43 -24.31
CA GLN A 43 1.58 1.78 -24.45
C GLN A 43 1.10 1.62 -25.90
N ARG A 44 1.89 2.10 -26.87
CA ARG A 44 1.62 1.89 -28.30
C ARG A 44 1.59 0.41 -28.69
N TRP A 45 2.45 -0.39 -28.08
CA TRP A 45 2.39 -1.84 -28.26
C TRP A 45 1.07 -2.42 -27.73
N LEU A 46 0.62 -2.05 -26.52
CA LEU A 46 -0.66 -2.50 -25.98
C LEU A 46 -1.84 -2.10 -26.87
N VAL A 47 -1.88 -0.85 -27.34
CA VAL A 47 -2.94 -0.37 -28.26
C VAL A 47 -3.00 -1.24 -29.51
N ARG A 48 -1.85 -1.56 -30.13
CA ARG A 48 -1.78 -2.47 -31.27
C ARG A 48 -2.25 -3.89 -30.93
N ILE A 49 -1.89 -4.43 -29.77
CA ILE A 49 -2.36 -5.75 -29.32
C ILE A 49 -3.89 -5.77 -29.23
N ILE A 50 -4.49 -4.70 -28.72
CA ILE A 50 -5.95 -4.61 -28.64
C ILE A 50 -6.55 -4.59 -30.04
N GLU A 51 -6.08 -3.67 -30.89
CA GLU A 51 -6.57 -3.51 -32.27
C GLU A 51 -6.47 -4.82 -33.07
N GLU A 52 -5.32 -5.50 -33.00
CA GLU A 52 -5.01 -6.68 -33.79
C GLU A 52 -5.60 -7.99 -33.22
N ARG A 53 -5.79 -8.09 -31.90
CA ARG A 53 -6.05 -9.39 -31.24
C ARG A 53 -7.26 -9.42 -30.32
N LEU A 54 -7.74 -8.28 -29.83
CA LEU A 54 -8.80 -8.20 -28.81
C LEU A 54 -10.04 -7.42 -29.24
N THR A 55 -9.98 -6.62 -30.32
CA THR A 55 -11.13 -5.81 -30.82
C THR A 55 -12.44 -6.58 -30.96
N PRO A 56 -12.47 -7.84 -31.48
CA PRO A 56 -13.74 -8.57 -31.57
C PRO A 56 -14.42 -8.83 -30.22
N LYS A 57 -13.67 -8.81 -29.11
CA LYS A 57 -14.15 -9.14 -27.76
C LYS A 57 -14.60 -7.93 -26.95
N TRP A 58 -14.11 -6.73 -27.28
CA TRP A 58 -14.47 -5.48 -26.59
C TRP A 58 -15.99 -5.21 -26.64
N ASP A 59 -16.65 -5.58 -27.74
CA ASP A 59 -18.10 -5.41 -27.93
C ASP A 59 -18.94 -6.57 -27.35
N GLU A 60 -18.32 -7.70 -26.98
CA GLU A 60 -19.01 -8.93 -26.55
C GLU A 60 -19.15 -9.07 -25.02
N GLY A 61 -18.56 -8.15 -24.25
CA GLY A 61 -18.70 -8.12 -22.79
C GLY A 61 -17.88 -9.18 -22.04
N GLU A 62 -16.88 -9.79 -22.68
CA GLU A 62 -15.85 -10.57 -21.98
C GLU A 62 -14.87 -9.59 -21.31
N GLU A 63 -14.96 -9.47 -19.97
CA GLU A 63 -14.21 -8.48 -19.18
C GLU A 63 -12.72 -8.85 -19.00
N ASP A 64 -12.33 -10.14 -19.03
CA ASP A 64 -10.93 -10.58 -18.92
C ASP A 64 -10.63 -11.86 -19.74
N GLY A 65 -9.35 -12.24 -19.85
CA GLY A 65 -8.94 -13.51 -20.46
C GLY A 65 -7.49 -13.58 -20.92
N ASP A 66 -7.12 -14.66 -21.62
CA ASP A 66 -5.81 -14.82 -22.24
C ASP A 66 -5.68 -13.98 -23.53
N VAL A 67 -4.50 -13.39 -23.76
CA VAL A 67 -4.24 -12.63 -24.99
C VAL A 67 -3.94 -13.58 -26.15
N PRO A 68 -4.76 -13.62 -27.22
CA PRO A 68 -4.58 -14.57 -28.32
C PRO A 68 -3.19 -14.49 -28.98
N GLY A 69 -2.48 -15.61 -29.01
CA GLY A 69 -1.15 -15.71 -29.64
C GLY A 69 -0.03 -14.97 -28.89
N LEU A 70 -0.24 -14.61 -27.62
CA LEU A 70 0.79 -14.14 -26.70
C LEU A 70 0.74 -15.00 -25.43
N GLU A 71 1.43 -16.14 -25.46
CA GLU A 71 1.47 -17.07 -24.34
C GLU A 71 1.96 -16.39 -23.05
N GLY A 72 1.26 -16.64 -21.94
CA GLY A 72 1.58 -16.08 -20.62
C GLY A 72 1.10 -14.64 -20.40
N TRP A 73 0.36 -14.06 -21.35
CA TRP A 73 -0.28 -12.75 -21.21
C TRP A 73 -1.79 -12.89 -21.00
N THR A 74 -2.31 -12.14 -20.05
CA THR A 74 -3.75 -11.96 -19.84
C THR A 74 -4.14 -10.50 -20.05
N TYR A 75 -5.39 -10.26 -20.38
CA TYR A 75 -6.00 -8.94 -20.45
C TYR A 75 -7.16 -8.84 -19.44
N ASP A 76 -7.41 -7.62 -18.98
CA ASP A 76 -8.56 -7.23 -18.18
C ASP A 76 -9.02 -5.84 -18.67
N PHE A 77 -10.22 -5.79 -19.24
CA PHE A 77 -10.85 -4.56 -19.70
C PHE A 77 -11.58 -3.88 -18.55
N HIS A 78 -11.31 -2.60 -18.36
CA HIS A 78 -11.93 -1.81 -17.29
C HIS A 78 -12.27 -0.43 -17.81
N GLY A 79 -13.36 0.17 -17.31
CA GLY A 79 -13.75 1.54 -17.66
C GLY A 79 -13.62 1.86 -19.16
N ARG A 80 -12.57 2.60 -19.51
CA ARG A 80 -12.22 2.97 -20.90
C ARG A 80 -10.81 2.50 -21.31
N GLY A 81 -10.24 1.55 -20.59
CA GLY A 81 -8.87 1.11 -20.69
C GLY A 81 -8.73 -0.41 -20.74
N CYS A 82 -7.49 -0.86 -20.72
CA CYS A 82 -7.14 -2.28 -20.62
C CYS A 82 -5.84 -2.44 -19.83
N CYS A 83 -5.84 -3.42 -18.94
CA CYS A 83 -4.66 -3.91 -18.27
C CYS A 83 -4.18 -5.20 -18.96
N LEU A 84 -2.93 -5.21 -19.43
CA LEU A 84 -2.23 -6.42 -19.84
C LEU A 84 -1.29 -6.87 -18.73
N SER A 85 -1.39 -8.13 -18.33
CA SER A 85 -0.58 -8.71 -17.25
C SER A 85 0.17 -9.94 -17.73
N SER A 86 1.41 -10.09 -17.25
CA SER A 86 2.21 -11.30 -17.41
C SER A 86 3.04 -11.56 -16.15
N ALA A 87 3.79 -12.66 -16.12
CA ALA A 87 4.79 -12.88 -15.06
C ALA A 87 5.93 -11.83 -15.04
N GLY A 88 6.09 -11.07 -16.14
CA GLY A 88 7.20 -10.13 -16.31
C GLY A 88 6.85 -8.67 -16.00
N GLU A 89 5.61 -8.26 -16.27
CA GLU A 89 5.16 -6.88 -16.12
C GLU A 89 3.63 -6.77 -16.11
N ILE A 90 3.13 -5.66 -15.57
CA ILE A 90 1.74 -5.20 -15.65
C ILE A 90 1.75 -3.89 -16.42
N LEU A 91 0.98 -3.80 -17.51
CA LEU A 91 0.87 -2.63 -18.36
C LEU A 91 -0.60 -2.21 -18.45
N ASP A 92 -0.92 -1.09 -17.83
CA ASP A 92 -2.28 -0.56 -17.77
C ASP A 92 -2.39 0.76 -18.56
N VAL A 93 -3.43 0.90 -19.37
CA VAL A 93 -3.63 2.03 -20.29
C VAL A 93 -5.09 2.39 -20.41
N ASP A 94 -5.41 3.67 -20.18
CA ASP A 94 -6.67 4.29 -20.55
C ASP A 94 -6.67 4.72 -22.01
N PHE A 95 -7.76 4.50 -22.75
CA PHE A 95 -7.87 4.94 -24.14
C PHE A 95 -8.38 6.39 -24.24
N HIS A 96 -7.58 7.22 -24.90
CA HIS A 96 -7.86 8.63 -25.16
C HIS A 96 -8.07 8.94 -26.66
N GLY A 97 -8.14 7.91 -27.51
CA GLY A 97 -8.27 8.06 -28.97
C GLY A 97 -7.04 8.68 -29.62
N ASP A 98 -5.87 8.50 -29.02
CA ASP A 98 -4.62 9.18 -29.39
C ASP A 98 -3.44 8.23 -29.58
N GLU A 99 -3.74 6.99 -30.00
CA GLU A 99 -2.74 5.96 -30.31
C GLU A 99 -1.78 5.67 -29.15
N GLY A 100 -2.26 5.80 -27.90
CA GLY A 100 -1.48 5.50 -26.70
C GLY A 100 -0.46 6.57 -26.33
N THR A 101 -0.64 7.82 -26.77
CA THR A 101 0.28 8.93 -26.46
C THR A 101 0.03 9.57 -25.10
N THR A 102 -1.14 9.37 -24.51
CA THR A 102 -1.46 9.85 -23.17
C THR A 102 -1.04 8.85 -22.10
N ILE A 103 -0.29 9.34 -21.12
CA ILE A 103 0.27 8.55 -20.03
C ILE A 103 -0.43 8.95 -18.72
N ASP A 104 -0.94 7.94 -18.01
CA ASP A 104 -1.39 8.10 -16.63
C ASP A 104 -0.20 7.91 -15.66
N PRO A 105 0.06 8.87 -14.74
CA PRO A 105 1.15 8.76 -13.77
C PRO A 105 1.10 7.50 -12.89
N TYR A 106 -0.10 7.10 -12.45
CA TYR A 106 -0.28 5.94 -11.57
C TYR A 106 -0.09 4.63 -12.32
N PHE A 107 -0.56 4.54 -13.56
CA PHE A 107 -0.34 3.35 -14.39
C PHE A 107 1.14 3.18 -14.73
N PHE A 108 1.84 4.25 -15.08
CA PHE A 108 3.28 4.21 -15.30
C PHE A 108 4.04 3.78 -14.03
N ALA A 109 3.75 4.40 -12.88
CA ALA A 109 4.41 4.04 -11.62
C ALA A 109 4.11 2.58 -11.22
N THR A 110 2.88 2.11 -11.46
CA THR A 110 2.51 0.71 -11.22
C THR A 110 3.29 -0.24 -12.10
N ARG A 111 3.37 0.05 -13.41
CA ARG A 111 4.18 -0.75 -14.34
C ARG A 111 5.64 -0.81 -13.91
N LEU A 112 6.26 0.35 -13.65
CA LEU A 112 7.67 0.43 -13.25
C LEU A 112 7.98 -0.52 -12.08
N HIS A 113 7.12 -0.54 -11.06
CA HIS A 113 7.27 -1.38 -9.88
C HIS A 113 6.75 -2.83 -10.06
N SER A 114 6.16 -3.17 -11.21
CA SER A 114 5.74 -4.53 -11.55
C SER A 114 6.79 -5.32 -12.36
N LEU A 115 7.82 -4.64 -12.87
CA LEU A 115 8.84 -5.24 -13.73
C LEU A 115 9.64 -6.30 -12.94
N SER A 116 9.64 -7.55 -13.42
CA SER A 116 10.46 -8.61 -12.84
C SER A 116 11.94 -8.53 -13.24
N ALA A 117 12.21 -7.94 -14.41
CA ALA A 117 13.56 -7.73 -14.95
C ALA A 117 13.69 -6.31 -15.52
N PRO A 118 13.71 -5.27 -14.67
CA PRO A 118 13.82 -3.88 -15.12
C PRO A 118 15.14 -3.61 -15.86
N GLY A 119 15.07 -2.79 -16.91
CA GLY A 119 16.26 -2.28 -17.60
C GLY A 119 17.07 -1.34 -16.71
N VAL A 120 18.28 -0.99 -17.14
CA VAL A 120 19.15 -0.05 -16.40
C VAL A 120 18.44 1.28 -16.10
N PRO A 121 17.72 1.94 -17.04
CA PRO A 121 16.99 3.17 -16.73
C PRO A 121 15.97 2.99 -15.60
N GLU A 122 15.17 1.92 -15.65
CA GLU A 122 14.16 1.62 -14.64
C GLU A 122 14.78 1.29 -13.28
N VAL A 123 15.84 0.48 -13.25
CA VAL A 123 16.61 0.19 -12.02
C VAL A 123 17.13 1.48 -11.39
N ARG A 124 17.68 2.39 -12.19
CA ARG A 124 18.19 3.67 -11.69
C ARG A 124 17.06 4.56 -11.17
N LEU A 125 15.96 4.66 -11.90
CA LEU A 125 14.80 5.43 -11.47
C LEU A 125 14.24 4.90 -10.14
N MET A 126 14.04 3.59 -10.01
CA MET A 126 13.56 2.95 -8.78
C MET A 126 14.56 3.14 -7.62
N ALA A 127 15.86 3.13 -7.90
CA ALA A 127 16.87 3.38 -6.86
C ALA A 127 16.82 4.83 -6.34
N LEU A 128 16.46 5.79 -7.18
CA LEU A 128 16.34 7.20 -6.81
C LEU A 128 14.98 7.52 -6.18
N LEU A 129 13.91 6.91 -6.69
CA LEU A 129 12.51 7.07 -6.28
C LEU A 129 11.91 5.70 -5.90
N PRO A 130 12.22 5.15 -4.71
CA PRO A 130 11.90 3.75 -4.36
C PRO A 130 10.42 3.49 -3.98
N GLY A 131 9.48 4.17 -4.64
CA GLY A 131 8.05 4.01 -4.38
C GLY A 131 7.20 4.71 -5.43
N ARG A 132 5.98 4.19 -5.63
CA ARG A 132 5.05 4.66 -6.68
C ARG A 132 4.67 6.12 -6.47
N ASP A 133 4.44 6.53 -5.22
CA ASP A 133 4.01 7.90 -4.92
C ASP A 133 5.14 8.92 -5.12
N LEU A 134 6.40 8.51 -4.95
CA LEU A 134 7.55 9.35 -5.29
C LEU A 134 7.69 9.54 -6.80
N VAL A 135 7.44 8.49 -7.60
CA VAL A 135 7.43 8.58 -9.07
C VAL A 135 6.31 9.51 -9.53
N VAL A 136 5.08 9.35 -9.00
CA VAL A 136 3.96 10.24 -9.30
C VAL A 136 4.27 11.68 -8.87
N SER A 137 4.87 11.88 -7.70
CA SER A 137 5.30 13.20 -7.24
C SER A 137 6.33 13.85 -8.17
N ALA A 138 7.30 13.08 -8.68
CA ALA A 138 8.29 13.58 -9.62
C ALA A 138 7.66 13.92 -10.99
N ILE A 139 6.68 13.14 -11.46
CA ILE A 139 5.91 13.47 -12.67
C ILE A 139 5.14 14.77 -12.49
N ARG A 140 4.44 14.95 -11.35
CA ARG A 140 3.72 16.20 -11.04
C ARG A 140 4.65 17.40 -11.01
N GLU A 141 5.87 17.23 -10.52
CA GLU A 141 6.88 18.30 -10.55
C GLU A 141 7.23 18.70 -11.99
N LEU A 142 7.43 17.73 -12.89
CA LEU A 142 7.65 17.99 -14.32
C LEU A 142 6.41 18.62 -14.99
N GLN A 143 5.19 18.25 -14.57
CA GLN A 143 3.95 18.89 -15.04
C GLN A 143 3.86 20.35 -14.57
N ASN A 144 4.20 20.63 -13.31
CA ASN A 144 4.21 21.98 -12.74
C ASN A 144 5.28 22.88 -13.40
N GLN A 145 6.42 22.30 -13.79
CA GLN A 145 7.43 22.97 -14.61
C GLN A 145 6.97 23.14 -16.07
N GLY A 146 5.82 22.57 -16.43
CA GLY A 146 5.27 22.64 -17.77
C GLY A 146 6.00 21.82 -18.81
N LEU A 147 6.85 20.87 -18.39
CA LEU A 147 7.57 19.94 -19.26
C LEU A 147 6.68 18.79 -19.74
N LEU A 148 5.71 18.40 -18.91
CA LEU A 148 4.70 17.39 -19.22
C LEU A 148 3.32 18.05 -19.20
N ARG A 149 2.52 17.90 -20.25
CA ARG A 149 1.20 18.55 -20.34
C ARG A 149 0.23 17.67 -21.09
N HIS A 150 -1.04 17.71 -20.71
CA HIS A 150 -2.15 17.23 -21.54
C HIS A 150 -3.04 18.43 -21.88
N PRO A 151 -3.58 18.53 -23.12
CA PRO A 151 -4.33 19.70 -23.55
C PRO A 151 -5.63 19.93 -22.77
N THR A 152 -6.23 18.87 -22.22
CA THR A 152 -7.58 18.92 -21.63
C THR A 152 -7.71 18.25 -20.26
N SER A 153 -6.63 17.73 -19.67
CA SER A 153 -6.70 16.97 -18.40
C SER A 153 -5.50 17.30 -17.53
N GLU A 154 -5.72 17.38 -16.22
CA GLU A 154 -4.67 17.56 -15.22
C GLU A 154 -4.19 16.22 -14.64
N HIS A 155 -4.93 15.13 -14.88
CA HIS A 155 -4.65 13.81 -14.31
C HIS A 155 -3.70 12.97 -15.14
N VAL A 156 -3.60 13.26 -16.43
CA VAL A 156 -2.75 12.56 -17.40
C VAL A 156 -1.85 13.56 -18.10
N PHE A 157 -0.83 13.08 -18.81
CA PHE A 157 0.10 13.95 -19.54
C PHE A 157 0.54 13.32 -20.85
N ARG A 158 1.12 14.14 -21.73
CA ARG A 158 1.88 13.71 -22.90
C ARG A 158 3.32 14.17 -22.78
N LEU A 159 4.21 13.43 -23.43
CA LEU A 159 5.57 13.87 -23.65
C LEU A 159 5.58 15.05 -24.64
N PRO A 160 6.53 15.99 -24.51
CA PRO A 160 6.72 17.00 -25.54
C PRO A 160 7.18 16.34 -26.86
N PRO A 161 6.85 16.92 -28.03
CA PRO A 161 7.13 16.31 -29.33
C PRO A 161 8.59 15.90 -29.53
N GLU A 162 9.55 16.68 -29.02
CA GLU A 162 10.97 16.32 -29.11
C GLU A 162 11.36 15.04 -28.37
N LEU A 163 10.69 14.70 -27.26
CA LEU A 163 10.92 13.45 -26.53
C LEU A 163 10.13 12.28 -27.12
N GLU A 164 8.91 12.55 -27.58
CA GLU A 164 8.10 11.55 -28.28
C GLU A 164 8.82 11.03 -29.54
N ALA A 165 9.48 11.91 -30.30
CA ALA A 165 10.28 11.54 -31.46
C ALA A 165 11.49 10.65 -31.12
N LEU A 166 11.91 10.60 -29.86
CA LEU A 166 13.04 9.82 -29.36
C LEU A 166 12.62 8.52 -28.67
N ALA A 167 11.33 8.21 -28.60
CA ALA A 167 10.81 7.05 -27.85
C ALA A 167 11.41 5.71 -28.29
N GLU A 168 11.48 5.46 -29.61
CA GLU A 168 12.08 4.23 -30.16
C GLU A 168 13.59 4.13 -29.86
N ALA A 169 14.28 5.28 -29.84
CA ALA A 169 15.70 5.35 -29.49
C ALA A 169 15.93 5.11 -27.98
N ALA A 170 14.96 5.47 -27.14
CA ALA A 170 14.98 5.18 -25.70
C ALA A 170 14.72 3.70 -25.41
N GLU A 171 13.84 3.05 -26.18
CA GLU A 171 13.53 1.62 -26.02
C GLU A 171 14.73 0.73 -26.37
N THR A 172 15.45 1.10 -27.43
CA THR A 172 16.63 0.39 -27.91
C THR A 172 17.94 0.84 -27.25
N LEU A 173 17.86 1.67 -26.19
CA LEU A 173 19.03 2.18 -25.48
C LEU A 173 19.82 1.04 -24.81
N ASP A 174 20.93 0.64 -25.43
CA ASP A 174 21.81 -0.39 -24.89
C ASP A 174 22.78 0.19 -23.84
N LEU A 175 22.56 -0.21 -22.59
CA LEU A 175 23.41 0.08 -21.43
C LEU A 175 24.10 -1.18 -20.90
N GLY A 176 24.32 -2.19 -21.75
CA GLY A 176 24.96 -3.45 -21.40
C GLY A 176 26.46 -3.31 -21.11
N SER A 177 27.15 -2.39 -21.79
CA SER A 177 28.59 -2.15 -21.55
C SER A 177 28.81 -1.21 -20.36
N ARG A 178 29.87 -1.48 -19.57
CA ARG A 178 30.28 -0.60 -18.45
C ARG A 178 30.50 0.84 -18.90
N GLN A 179 31.19 1.03 -20.02
CA GLN A 179 31.50 2.35 -20.56
C GLN A 179 30.23 3.14 -20.93
N ALA A 180 29.26 2.52 -21.61
CA ALA A 180 28.00 3.18 -21.97
C ALA A 180 27.19 3.57 -20.73
N ARG A 181 27.18 2.73 -19.68
CA ARG A 181 26.56 3.04 -18.39
C ARG A 181 27.20 4.25 -17.72
N GLU A 182 28.51 4.22 -17.53
CA GLU A 182 29.25 5.31 -16.87
C GLU A 182 29.08 6.64 -17.62
N GLN A 183 29.14 6.61 -18.95
CA GLN A 183 28.87 7.79 -19.77
C GLN A 183 27.45 8.32 -19.58
N SER A 184 26.45 7.43 -19.54
CA SER A 184 25.06 7.82 -19.31
C SER A 184 24.86 8.42 -17.92
N PHE A 185 25.51 7.86 -16.89
CA PHE A 185 25.44 8.37 -15.52
C PHE A 185 26.01 9.79 -15.43
N VAL A 186 27.17 10.03 -16.05
CA VAL A 186 27.78 11.37 -16.10
C VAL A 186 26.88 12.36 -16.84
N LEU A 187 26.33 11.97 -17.99
CA LEU A 187 25.51 12.87 -18.81
C LEU A 187 24.14 13.18 -18.18
N LEU A 188 23.54 12.21 -17.47
CA LEU A 188 22.28 12.40 -16.74
C LEU A 188 22.48 12.98 -15.33
N GLY A 189 23.73 13.20 -14.91
CA GLY A 189 24.07 13.75 -13.60
C GLY A 189 23.90 12.78 -12.42
N ASP A 190 23.74 11.49 -12.68
CA ASP A 190 23.61 10.44 -11.67
C ASP A 190 24.98 10.00 -11.13
N PHE A 191 25.67 10.93 -10.47
CA PHE A 191 27.00 10.68 -9.92
C PHE A 191 26.97 9.69 -8.74
N GLU A 192 25.82 9.46 -8.11
CA GLU A 192 25.66 8.46 -7.05
C GLU A 192 25.81 7.03 -7.55
N ALA A 193 25.57 6.79 -8.85
CA ALA A 193 25.72 5.48 -9.48
C ALA A 193 27.17 5.17 -9.90
N LEU A 194 28.08 6.13 -9.83
CA LEU A 194 29.47 5.97 -10.25
C LEU A 194 30.32 5.46 -9.09
N GLU A 195 31.11 4.42 -9.34
CA GLU A 195 32.10 3.89 -8.39
C GLU A 195 33.43 4.67 -8.40
N ASP A 196 33.58 5.63 -9.32
CA ASP A 196 34.82 6.37 -9.50
C ASP A 196 34.96 7.51 -8.48
N SER A 197 36.00 7.41 -7.64
CA SER A 197 36.38 8.41 -6.64
C SER A 197 36.61 9.83 -7.21
N THR A 198 36.88 9.96 -8.51
CA THR A 198 37.03 11.25 -9.22
C THR A 198 35.75 12.09 -9.11
N PHE A 199 34.58 11.45 -9.04
CA PHE A 199 33.28 12.12 -8.91
C PHE A 199 32.76 12.19 -7.48
N ALA A 200 33.57 11.84 -6.46
CA ALA A 200 33.11 11.74 -5.07
C ALA A 200 32.48 13.03 -4.53
N ALA A 201 32.99 14.21 -4.92
CA ALA A 201 32.38 15.48 -4.52
C ALA A 201 30.98 15.66 -5.12
N ARG A 202 30.82 15.42 -6.42
CA ARG A 202 29.52 15.50 -7.12
C ARG A 202 28.54 14.44 -6.66
N ALA A 203 29.02 13.23 -6.35
CA ALA A 203 28.19 12.17 -5.77
C ALA A 203 27.64 12.59 -4.39
N ARG A 204 28.45 13.24 -3.54
CA ARG A 204 27.98 13.79 -2.26
C ARG A 204 26.96 14.91 -2.46
N GLU A 205 27.19 15.82 -3.41
CA GLU A 205 26.26 16.89 -3.75
C GLU A 205 24.91 16.33 -4.25
N ALA A 206 24.94 15.35 -5.15
CA ALA A 206 23.75 14.67 -5.66
C ALA A 206 22.98 13.98 -4.53
N ARG A 207 23.67 13.26 -3.63
CA ARG A 207 23.07 12.62 -2.46
C ARG A 207 22.42 13.62 -1.51
N GLU A 208 23.08 14.74 -1.25
CA GLU A 208 22.52 15.79 -0.40
C GLU A 208 21.29 16.43 -1.05
N ALA A 209 21.34 16.69 -2.37
CA ALA A 209 20.18 17.19 -3.11
C ALA A 209 19.00 16.21 -3.06
N ARG A 210 19.25 14.91 -3.23
CA ARG A 210 18.25 13.85 -3.07
C ARG A 210 17.64 13.85 -1.67
N LYS A 211 18.48 13.94 -0.64
CA LYS A 211 18.05 14.01 0.76
C LYS A 211 17.13 15.21 1.01
N GLN A 212 17.49 16.39 0.52
CA GLN A 212 16.67 17.60 0.66
C GLN A 212 15.35 17.48 -0.09
N TRP A 213 15.37 16.94 -1.32
CA TRP A 213 14.16 16.68 -2.09
C TRP A 213 13.22 15.71 -1.35
N LEU A 214 13.73 14.60 -0.83
CA LEU A 214 12.93 13.65 -0.05
C LEU A 214 12.39 14.27 1.24
N LEU A 215 13.20 15.07 1.96
CA LEU A 215 12.77 15.78 3.17
C LEU A 215 11.63 16.75 2.88
N ALA A 216 11.64 17.43 1.74
CA ALA A 216 10.52 18.28 1.35
C ALA A 216 9.25 17.47 1.07
N ARG A 217 9.36 16.24 0.56
CA ARG A 217 8.21 15.38 0.24
C ARG A 217 7.59 14.74 1.49
N THR A 218 8.27 14.81 2.64
CA THR A 218 7.66 14.45 3.93
C THR A 218 6.49 15.37 4.33
N THR A 219 6.37 16.57 3.75
CA THR A 219 5.24 17.47 4.05
C THR A 219 4.02 17.21 3.16
N ALA A 220 4.16 16.40 2.10
CA ALA A 220 3.07 16.05 1.19
C ALA A 220 2.42 14.73 1.64
N PRO A 221 1.14 14.72 2.07
CA PRO A 221 0.49 13.54 2.64
C PRO A 221 0.54 12.28 1.75
N THR A 222 0.46 12.45 0.43
CA THR A 222 0.41 11.33 -0.52
C THR A 222 1.76 10.68 -0.76
N SER A 223 2.89 11.36 -0.53
CA SER A 223 4.24 10.84 -0.81
C SER A 223 5.13 10.73 0.42
N ALA A 224 4.66 11.20 1.58
CA ALA A 224 5.44 11.19 2.81
C ALA A 224 5.84 9.79 3.28
N GLY A 225 4.99 8.76 3.10
CA GLY A 225 5.30 7.37 3.46
C GLY A 225 6.51 6.82 2.69
N ASP A 226 6.46 6.91 1.36
CA ASP A 226 7.57 6.50 0.48
C ASP A 226 8.82 7.37 0.69
N ALA A 227 8.65 8.68 0.92
CA ALA A 227 9.76 9.58 1.21
C ALA A 227 10.50 9.18 2.50
N LEU A 228 9.76 8.84 3.57
CA LEU A 228 10.35 8.34 4.80
C LEU A 228 11.05 6.99 4.59
N ALA A 229 10.48 6.09 3.77
CA ALA A 229 11.14 4.83 3.42
C ALA A 229 12.53 5.07 2.82
N ALA A 230 12.61 5.98 1.83
CA ALA A 230 13.86 6.33 1.17
C ALA A 230 14.86 7.04 2.11
N LEU A 231 14.36 7.90 3.00
CA LEU A 231 15.21 8.66 3.95
C LEU A 231 15.82 7.77 5.04
N GLN A 232 15.23 6.63 5.36
CA GLN A 232 15.71 5.74 6.43
C GLN A 232 17.14 5.24 6.18
N GLU A 233 17.52 5.04 4.92
CA GLU A 233 18.87 4.63 4.54
C GLU A 233 19.85 5.80 4.36
N LEU A 234 19.32 7.02 4.18
CA LEU A 234 20.10 8.23 3.87
C LEU A 234 20.39 9.09 5.10
N LEU A 235 19.59 8.97 6.15
CA LEU A 235 19.70 9.79 7.35
C LEU A 235 20.31 9.02 8.52
N PRO A 236 21.13 9.68 9.37
CA PRO A 236 21.45 9.12 10.67
C PRO A 236 20.16 9.00 11.53
N PRO A 237 20.12 8.08 12.51
CA PRO A 237 18.91 7.79 13.29
C PRO A 237 18.22 9.03 13.89
N ASP A 238 18.98 9.96 14.47
CA ASP A 238 18.41 11.17 15.09
C ASP A 238 17.73 12.10 14.06
N ALA A 239 18.36 12.27 12.89
CA ALA A 239 17.78 13.07 11.81
C ALA A 239 16.55 12.38 11.20
N PHE A 240 16.55 11.04 11.14
CA PHE A 240 15.40 10.27 10.69
C PHE A 240 14.21 10.41 11.65
N VAL A 241 14.44 10.36 12.97
CA VAL A 241 13.40 10.63 13.98
C VAL A 241 12.82 12.04 13.81
N GLN A 242 13.65 13.05 13.52
CA GLN A 242 13.18 14.41 13.24
C GLN A 242 12.32 14.48 11.96
N ALA A 243 12.68 13.74 10.91
CA ALA A 243 11.87 13.65 9.69
C ALA A 243 10.50 13.02 9.98
N CYS A 244 10.45 11.91 10.73
CA CYS A 244 9.18 11.32 11.18
C CYS A 244 8.37 12.30 12.02
N ALA A 245 8.99 13.00 12.99
CA ALA A 245 8.30 13.98 13.83
C ALA A 245 7.70 15.14 13.02
N ARG A 246 8.34 15.55 11.92
CA ARG A 246 7.79 16.54 10.99
C ARG A 246 6.50 16.03 10.32
N VAL A 247 6.49 14.79 9.83
CA VAL A 247 5.27 14.16 9.27
C VAL A 247 4.15 14.12 10.31
N LEU A 248 4.46 13.71 11.53
CA LEU A 248 3.48 13.62 12.63
C LEU A 248 2.92 15.00 13.04
N SER A 249 3.66 16.07 12.78
CA SER A 249 3.22 17.45 13.05
C SER A 249 2.39 18.06 11.91
N GLY A 250 2.40 17.44 10.72
CA GLY A 250 1.67 17.90 9.53
C GLY A 250 0.16 17.59 9.55
N PRO A 251 -0.55 17.78 8.43
CA PRO A 251 -1.97 17.43 8.29
C PRO A 251 -2.25 15.93 8.54
N ILE A 252 -3.37 15.61 9.18
CA ILE A 252 -3.70 14.22 9.52
C ILE A 252 -3.92 13.38 8.26
N SER A 253 -3.12 12.32 8.10
CA SER A 253 -3.13 11.43 6.94
C SER A 253 -2.65 10.02 7.29
N SER A 254 -2.74 9.10 6.33
CA SER A 254 -2.19 7.74 6.46
C SER A 254 -0.68 7.73 6.65
N ALA A 255 0.06 8.69 6.06
CA ALA A 255 1.52 8.76 6.20
C ALA A 255 2.01 8.91 7.65
N MET A 256 1.14 9.37 8.56
CA MET A 256 1.45 9.38 9.98
C MET A 256 1.56 7.97 10.57
N GLY A 257 0.68 7.05 10.15
CA GLY A 257 0.79 5.63 10.49
C GLY A 257 2.13 5.06 10.02
N ASP A 258 2.49 5.29 8.76
CA ASP A 258 3.77 4.87 8.18
C ASP A 258 4.99 5.40 8.96
N ALA A 259 4.92 6.66 9.40
CA ALA A 259 5.96 7.28 10.22
C ALA A 259 6.06 6.60 11.60
N ILE A 260 4.93 6.30 12.24
CA ILE A 260 4.91 5.61 13.53
C ILE A 260 5.44 4.19 13.41
N GLU A 261 5.08 3.45 12.36
CA GLU A 261 5.57 2.09 12.14
C GLU A 261 7.08 2.05 11.95
N ARG A 262 7.65 3.04 11.25
CA ARG A 262 9.11 3.20 11.14
C ARG A 262 9.76 3.53 12.48
N LEU A 263 9.18 4.46 13.25
CA LEU A 263 9.64 4.75 14.62
C LEU A 263 9.56 3.51 15.53
N ASP A 264 8.58 2.62 15.32
CA ASP A 264 8.42 1.39 16.10
C ASP A 264 9.60 0.42 15.92
N THR A 265 10.27 0.47 14.75
CA THR A 265 11.48 -0.33 14.46
C THR A 265 12.74 0.19 15.15
N LEU A 266 12.72 1.43 15.66
CA LEU A 266 13.86 2.05 16.34
C LEU A 266 13.87 1.70 17.83
N PRO A 267 15.07 1.56 18.44
CA PRO A 267 15.18 1.24 19.86
C PRO A 267 14.69 2.39 20.75
N GLY A 268 14.22 2.03 21.95
CA GLY A 268 13.82 2.99 22.98
C GLY A 268 12.52 3.74 22.65
N VAL A 269 12.41 4.98 23.12
CA VAL A 269 11.20 5.83 22.99
C VAL A 269 11.35 6.91 21.92
N ALA A 270 12.11 6.61 20.86
CA ALA A 270 12.42 7.54 19.78
C ALA A 270 11.14 8.10 19.13
N GLY A 271 10.93 9.42 19.22
CA GLY A 271 9.75 10.10 18.68
C GLY A 271 8.50 10.01 19.57
N GLY A 272 8.56 9.42 20.76
CA GLY A 272 7.41 9.27 21.68
C GLY A 272 6.60 10.55 21.92
N PRO A 273 7.23 11.69 22.26
CA PRO A 273 6.52 12.96 22.41
C PRO A 273 5.77 13.41 21.15
N ALA A 274 6.33 13.19 19.95
CA ALA A 274 5.69 13.56 18.69
C ALA A 274 4.49 12.64 18.37
N VAL A 275 4.62 11.33 18.61
CA VAL A 275 3.52 10.37 18.46
C VAL A 275 2.38 10.68 19.42
N PHE A 276 2.70 11.06 20.66
CA PHE A 276 1.70 11.44 21.65
C PHE A 276 1.01 12.77 21.31
N ALA A 277 1.76 13.76 20.81
CA ALA A 277 1.18 15.02 20.33
C ALA A 277 0.22 14.81 19.15
N LEU A 278 0.54 13.88 18.24
CA LEU A 278 -0.41 13.46 17.21
C LEU A 278 -1.68 12.86 17.82
N LEU A 279 -1.55 11.92 18.77
CA LEU A 279 -2.71 11.27 19.41
C LEU A 279 -3.68 12.29 20.03
N GLN A 280 -3.18 13.38 20.60
CA GLN A 280 -4.01 14.46 21.16
C GLN A 280 -4.79 15.27 20.11
N ARG A 281 -4.38 15.22 18.85
CA ARG A 281 -5.02 15.93 17.72
C ARG A 281 -6.02 15.06 16.97
N LEU A 282 -5.98 13.74 17.17
CA LEU A 282 -6.89 12.83 16.50
C LEU A 282 -8.29 12.92 17.11
N SER A 283 -9.29 12.98 16.24
CA SER A 283 -10.71 13.01 16.58
C SER A 283 -11.41 11.78 15.99
N PRO A 284 -12.17 11.00 16.79
CA PRO A 284 -12.89 9.82 16.31
C PRO A 284 -14.01 10.13 15.29
N GLU A 285 -14.52 11.37 15.30
CA GLU A 285 -15.60 11.79 14.39
C GLU A 285 -15.06 12.19 13.00
N GLU A 286 -13.83 12.69 12.95
CA GLU A 286 -13.25 13.29 11.74
C GLU A 286 -12.23 12.39 11.06
N HIS A 287 -11.46 11.63 11.86
CA HIS A 287 -10.24 10.99 11.38
C HIS A 287 -10.39 9.47 11.28
N HIS A 288 -9.73 8.91 10.26
CA HIS A 288 -9.63 7.48 10.09
C HIS A 288 -8.81 6.84 11.24
N PRO A 289 -9.23 5.69 11.81
CA PRO A 289 -8.59 5.06 12.97
C PRO A 289 -7.16 4.53 12.74
N TYR A 290 -6.68 4.42 11.50
CA TYR A 290 -5.37 3.84 11.20
C TYR A 290 -4.22 4.52 11.96
N SER A 291 -4.12 5.85 11.88
CA SER A 291 -3.04 6.60 12.56
C SER A 291 -3.17 6.54 14.08
N LEU A 292 -4.39 6.48 14.62
CA LEU A 292 -4.62 6.23 16.05
C LEU A 292 -4.14 4.84 16.45
N HIS A 293 -4.54 3.80 15.72
CA HIS A 293 -4.14 2.43 16.03
C HIS A 293 -2.62 2.28 16.04
N ALA A 294 -1.94 2.82 15.02
CA ALA A 294 -0.47 2.84 14.97
C ALA A 294 0.12 3.55 16.20
N ALA A 295 -0.39 4.74 16.54
CA ALA A 295 0.08 5.52 17.69
C ALA A 295 -0.15 4.79 19.02
N ALA A 296 -1.34 4.23 19.22
CA ALA A 296 -1.70 3.52 20.44
C ALA A 296 -0.83 2.27 20.63
N ARG A 297 -0.64 1.47 19.58
CA ARG A 297 0.27 0.31 19.59
C ARG A 297 1.69 0.71 19.97
N TYR A 298 2.23 1.76 19.34
CA TYR A 298 3.57 2.25 19.61
C TYR A 298 3.74 2.72 21.07
N LEU A 299 2.80 3.51 21.58
CA LEU A 299 2.87 4.15 22.90
C LEU A 299 2.61 3.14 24.04
N LEU A 300 1.63 2.25 23.90
CA LEU A 300 1.29 1.25 24.93
C LEU A 300 2.41 0.23 25.13
N ARG A 301 3.05 -0.24 24.05
CA ARG A 301 4.23 -1.13 24.14
C ARG A 301 5.37 -0.50 24.93
N ARG A 302 5.49 0.83 24.87
CA ARG A 302 6.51 1.63 25.58
C ARG A 302 6.02 2.18 26.92
N GLN A 303 4.82 1.82 27.36
CA GLN A 303 4.17 2.32 28.58
C GLN A 303 4.14 3.86 28.67
N PHE A 304 4.07 4.54 27.52
CA PHE A 304 4.06 5.99 27.45
C PHE A 304 2.63 6.51 27.57
N GLU A 305 2.34 7.29 28.63
CA GLU A 305 1.04 7.95 28.84
C GLU A 305 -0.17 6.98 28.76
N ARG A 306 0.00 5.75 29.29
CA ARG A 306 -0.92 4.61 29.14
C ARG A 306 -2.40 5.00 29.26
N GLU A 307 -2.80 5.64 30.36
CA GLU A 307 -4.21 5.98 30.62
C GLU A 307 -4.81 6.87 29.53
N ARG A 308 -4.05 7.86 29.05
CA ARG A 308 -4.52 8.79 28.02
C ARG A 308 -4.59 8.12 26.66
N VAL A 309 -3.67 7.20 26.38
CA VAL A 309 -3.68 6.39 25.16
C VAL A 309 -4.88 5.43 25.17
N LEU A 310 -5.15 4.75 26.28
CA LEU A 310 -6.31 3.86 26.42
C LEU A 310 -7.63 4.62 26.29
N ALA A 311 -7.74 5.81 26.89
CA ALA A 311 -8.91 6.66 26.71
C ALA A 311 -9.18 6.99 25.23
N ALA A 312 -8.14 7.28 24.45
CA ALA A 312 -8.26 7.54 23.02
C ALA A 312 -8.65 6.28 22.23
N VAL A 313 -8.08 5.11 22.55
CA VAL A 313 -8.47 3.82 21.96
C VAL A 313 -9.95 3.54 22.19
N LEU A 314 -10.43 3.71 23.43
CA LEU A 314 -11.84 3.49 23.78
C LEU A 314 -12.77 4.48 23.06
N ALA A 315 -12.35 5.73 22.87
CA ALA A 315 -13.13 6.72 22.13
C ALA A 315 -13.32 6.31 20.66
N PHE A 316 -12.26 5.86 19.99
CA PHE A 316 -12.35 5.38 18.60
C PHE A 316 -13.03 4.03 18.47
N ALA A 317 -12.90 3.15 19.46
CA ALA A 317 -13.60 1.87 19.47
C ALA A 317 -15.12 2.05 19.56
N ARG A 318 -15.63 3.16 20.10
CA ARG A 318 -17.07 3.46 20.14
C ARG A 318 -17.66 3.91 18.80
N VAL A 319 -16.82 4.21 17.80
CA VAL A 319 -17.30 4.56 16.46
C VAL A 319 -17.82 3.31 15.78
N ASP A 320 -19.13 3.26 15.49
CA ASP A 320 -19.78 2.10 14.84
C ASP A 320 -19.43 1.98 13.36
N LYS A 321 -19.33 3.11 12.66
CA LYS A 321 -19.06 3.15 11.22
C LYS A 321 -18.07 4.23 10.89
N VAL A 322 -16.93 3.82 10.32
CA VAL A 322 -15.92 4.75 9.80
C VAL A 322 -16.31 5.17 8.39
N LYS A 323 -16.15 6.45 8.05
CA LYS A 323 -16.46 6.99 6.73
C LYS A 323 -15.72 6.19 5.64
N GLY A 324 -16.47 5.72 4.63
CA GLY A 324 -15.94 4.89 3.54
C GLY A 324 -16.03 3.38 3.79
N TYR A 325 -16.45 2.93 4.98
CA TYR A 325 -16.52 1.52 5.34
C TYR A 325 -17.93 1.09 5.79
N GLY A 326 -18.22 -0.21 5.72
CA GLY A 326 -19.47 -0.81 6.21
C GLY A 326 -19.56 -0.96 7.74
N GLY A 327 -18.50 -0.59 8.47
CA GLY A 327 -18.37 -0.69 9.92
C GLY A 327 -17.07 -0.04 10.39
N ASN A 328 -16.58 -0.41 11.57
CA ASN A 328 -15.26 0.01 12.04
C ASN A 328 -14.22 -1.07 11.70
N PRO A 329 -13.31 -0.83 10.72
CA PRO A 329 -12.35 -1.85 10.30
C PRO A 329 -11.27 -2.16 11.34
N PHE A 330 -11.24 -1.45 12.48
CA PHE A 330 -10.26 -1.61 13.55
C PHE A 330 -10.85 -2.20 14.84
N ASP A 331 -12.12 -2.63 14.86
CA ASP A 331 -12.71 -3.26 16.06
C ASP A 331 -11.84 -4.44 16.55
N GLY A 332 -11.36 -5.26 15.61
CA GLY A 332 -10.46 -6.37 15.92
C GLY A 332 -9.13 -5.90 16.50
N ASP A 333 -8.49 -4.91 15.89
CA ASP A 333 -7.21 -4.37 16.37
C ASP A 333 -7.33 -3.72 17.76
N PHE A 334 -8.42 -2.99 18.04
CA PHE A 334 -8.67 -2.40 19.36
C PHE A 334 -8.90 -3.46 20.44
N ALA A 335 -9.62 -4.54 20.12
CA ALA A 335 -9.78 -5.67 21.03
C ALA A 335 -8.44 -6.37 21.32
N LEU A 336 -7.54 -6.52 20.34
CA LEU A 336 -6.20 -7.06 20.56
C LEU A 336 -5.33 -6.14 21.42
N LEU A 337 -5.37 -4.82 21.19
CA LEU A 337 -4.67 -3.86 22.04
C LEU A 337 -5.14 -3.92 23.49
N ALA A 338 -6.45 -4.06 23.73
CA ALA A 338 -6.98 -4.20 25.07
C ALA A 338 -6.62 -5.55 25.73
N LEU A 339 -6.67 -6.66 24.99
CA LEU A 339 -6.20 -7.96 25.50
C LEU A 339 -4.72 -7.92 25.94
N GLU A 340 -3.89 -7.16 25.24
CA GLU A 340 -2.46 -7.04 25.53
C GLU A 340 -2.15 -6.02 26.64
N HIS A 341 -2.84 -4.89 26.66
CA HIS A 341 -2.44 -3.73 27.46
C HIS A 341 -3.50 -3.22 28.45
N ALA A 342 -4.76 -3.65 28.35
CA ALA A 342 -5.87 -3.17 29.18
C ALA A 342 -6.93 -4.26 29.42
N PRO A 343 -6.60 -5.34 30.14
CA PRO A 343 -7.50 -6.48 30.36
C PRO A 343 -8.84 -6.09 31.00
N GLU A 344 -8.88 -4.99 31.74
CA GLU A 344 -10.10 -4.38 32.30
C GLU A 344 -11.12 -3.93 31.25
N HIS A 345 -10.68 -3.63 30.03
CA HIS A 345 -11.53 -3.22 28.90
C HIS A 345 -11.63 -4.29 27.81
N ALA A 346 -10.81 -5.33 27.88
CA ALA A 346 -10.67 -6.32 26.81
C ALA A 346 -11.98 -7.05 26.48
N LEU A 347 -12.76 -7.45 27.50
CA LEU A 347 -13.98 -8.23 27.29
C LEU A 347 -15.05 -7.45 26.51
N GLU A 348 -15.22 -6.16 26.81
CA GLU A 348 -16.14 -5.28 26.08
C GLU A 348 -15.76 -5.17 24.60
N LEU A 349 -14.47 -4.89 24.32
CA LEU A 349 -13.99 -4.73 22.96
C LEU A 349 -13.99 -6.05 22.18
N VAL A 350 -13.66 -7.18 22.82
CA VAL A 350 -13.77 -8.51 22.21
C VAL A 350 -15.21 -8.81 21.80
N ARG A 351 -16.18 -8.56 22.69
CA ARG A 351 -17.60 -8.75 22.40
C ARG A 351 -18.07 -7.90 21.23
N ARG A 352 -17.61 -6.66 21.16
CA ARG A 352 -17.87 -5.76 20.03
C ARG A 352 -17.27 -6.30 18.74
N ALA A 353 -15.99 -6.68 18.75
CA ALA A 353 -15.29 -7.15 17.55
C ALA A 353 -15.89 -8.46 16.99
N LEU A 354 -16.33 -9.39 17.84
CA LEU A 354 -17.06 -10.60 17.43
C LEU A 354 -18.41 -10.28 16.74
N ARG A 355 -18.99 -9.11 17.02
CA ARG A 355 -20.26 -8.62 16.45
C ARG A 355 -20.05 -7.58 15.35
N SER A 356 -18.82 -7.18 15.06
CA SER A 356 -18.50 -6.17 14.04
C SER A 356 -19.15 -6.54 12.71
N SER A 357 -19.60 -5.55 11.94
CA SER A 357 -20.08 -5.77 10.57
C SER A 357 -18.93 -6.06 9.60
N VAL A 358 -17.67 -5.83 10.00
CA VAL A 358 -16.49 -6.10 9.18
C VAL A 358 -16.04 -7.56 9.36
N PRO A 359 -16.12 -8.42 8.32
CA PRO A 359 -15.80 -9.85 8.46
C PRO A 359 -14.39 -10.13 8.95
N TYR A 360 -13.42 -9.33 8.50
CA TYR A 360 -12.02 -9.47 8.92
C TYR A 360 -11.83 -9.28 10.43
N CYS A 361 -12.53 -8.32 11.06
CA CYS A 361 -12.46 -8.09 12.51
C CYS A 361 -12.97 -9.30 13.29
N ARG A 362 -14.08 -9.91 12.84
CA ARG A 362 -14.64 -11.13 13.44
C ARG A 362 -13.67 -12.30 13.30
N MET A 363 -13.16 -12.54 12.09
CA MET A 363 -12.19 -13.61 11.82
C MET A 363 -10.97 -13.49 12.74
N ARG A 364 -10.38 -12.29 12.80
CA ARG A 364 -9.16 -12.03 13.55
C ARG A 364 -9.31 -12.24 15.05
N ILE A 365 -10.43 -11.83 15.64
CA ILE A 365 -10.69 -12.09 17.06
C ILE A 365 -11.08 -13.55 17.29
N ALA A 366 -11.84 -14.17 16.37
CA ALA A 366 -12.21 -15.57 16.50
C ALA A 366 -11.00 -16.50 16.49
N THR A 367 -10.00 -16.24 15.65
CA THR A 367 -8.76 -17.03 15.60
C THR A 367 -7.94 -16.86 16.89
N VAL A 368 -7.83 -15.65 17.44
CA VAL A 368 -7.14 -15.41 18.72
C VAL A 368 -7.84 -16.13 19.87
N LEU A 369 -9.17 -16.05 19.96
CA LEU A 369 -9.95 -16.76 20.98
C LEU A 369 -9.88 -18.29 20.83
N CYS A 370 -9.76 -18.78 19.59
CA CYS A 370 -9.52 -20.19 19.28
C CYS A 370 -8.14 -20.66 19.75
N VAL A 371 -7.10 -19.84 19.62
CA VAL A 371 -5.74 -20.17 20.11
C VAL A 371 -5.69 -20.16 21.63
N LEU A 372 -6.35 -19.19 22.27
CA LEU A 372 -6.42 -19.12 23.73
C LEU A 372 -7.17 -20.32 24.32
N ASP A 373 -8.26 -20.73 23.66
CA ASP A 373 -9.08 -21.92 23.98
C ASP A 373 -9.44 -22.09 25.47
N THR A 374 -9.75 -20.99 26.13
CA THR A 374 -10.16 -20.96 27.54
C THR A 374 -11.67 -21.01 27.68
N PRO A 375 -12.22 -21.37 28.86
CA PRO A 375 -13.67 -21.40 29.06
C PRO A 375 -14.39 -20.08 28.73
N TRP A 376 -13.79 -18.92 29.04
CA TRP A 376 -14.40 -17.63 28.70
C TRP A 376 -14.37 -17.37 27.19
N SER A 377 -13.27 -17.69 26.50
CA SER A 377 -13.18 -17.47 25.06
C SER A 377 -14.19 -18.34 24.30
N GLN A 378 -14.37 -19.59 24.73
CA GLN A 378 -15.39 -20.49 24.19
C GLN A 378 -16.82 -19.97 24.43
N ARG A 379 -17.10 -19.38 25.61
CA ARG A 379 -18.40 -18.77 25.91
C ARG A 379 -18.71 -17.59 25.00
N GLU A 380 -17.76 -16.67 24.83
CA GLU A 380 -17.96 -15.47 24.00
C GLU A 380 -18.13 -15.82 22.52
N LEU A 381 -17.35 -16.77 22.00
CA LEU A 381 -17.51 -17.30 20.64
C LEU A 381 -18.89 -17.94 20.44
N SER A 382 -19.33 -18.76 21.40
CA SER A 382 -20.62 -19.45 21.37
C SER A 382 -21.78 -18.46 21.42
N ALA A 383 -21.71 -17.44 22.29
CA ALA A 383 -22.72 -16.40 22.38
C ALA A 383 -22.83 -15.61 21.07
N ALA A 384 -21.71 -15.15 20.53
CA ALA A 384 -21.69 -14.41 19.26
C ALA A 384 -22.24 -15.25 18.08
N LEU A 385 -21.96 -16.56 18.05
CA LEU A 385 -22.49 -17.45 17.01
C LEU A 385 -24.01 -17.66 17.13
N GLN A 386 -24.55 -17.70 18.35
CA GLN A 386 -25.97 -17.95 18.60
C GLN A 386 -26.87 -16.73 18.35
N GLU A 387 -26.32 -15.52 18.43
CA GLU A 387 -27.06 -14.28 18.17
C GLU A 387 -27.29 -14.01 16.68
N ARG A 388 -26.60 -14.75 15.79
CA ARG A 388 -26.65 -14.54 14.35
C ARG A 388 -27.88 -15.17 13.72
N ALA A 389 -28.54 -14.41 12.85
CA ALA A 389 -29.64 -14.91 12.03
C ALA A 389 -29.14 -15.91 10.99
N ALA A 390 -30.05 -16.76 10.49
CA ALA A 390 -29.73 -17.73 9.44
C ALA A 390 -29.29 -17.07 8.12
N SER A 391 -29.71 -15.83 7.87
CA SER A 391 -29.28 -15.03 6.72
C SER A 391 -27.81 -14.62 6.76
N ASP A 392 -27.12 -14.72 7.90
CA ASP A 392 -25.74 -14.27 8.10
C ASP A 392 -24.75 -15.45 8.04
N ALA A 393 -25.06 -16.50 7.27
CA ALA A 393 -24.34 -17.77 7.31
C ALA A 393 -22.86 -17.62 6.89
N GLY A 394 -22.58 -16.87 5.82
CA GLY A 394 -21.20 -16.58 5.39
C GLY A 394 -20.42 -15.78 6.44
N ASP A 395 -21.09 -14.82 7.07
CA ASP A 395 -20.52 -13.91 8.07
C ASP A 395 -20.17 -14.57 9.40
N SER A 396 -20.85 -15.67 9.72
CA SER A 396 -20.74 -16.42 10.98
C SER A 396 -19.77 -17.61 10.89
N LYS A 397 -19.27 -17.91 9.69
CA LYS A 397 -18.45 -19.09 9.41
C LYS A 397 -17.17 -19.14 10.27
N TYR A 398 -16.50 -18.00 10.48
CA TYR A 398 -15.28 -17.96 11.28
C TYR A 398 -15.49 -18.29 12.76
N LEU A 399 -16.64 -17.89 13.33
CA LEU A 399 -17.00 -18.23 14.71
C LEU A 399 -17.23 -19.73 14.86
N GLN A 400 -17.93 -20.32 13.87
CA GLN A 400 -18.13 -21.77 13.80
C GLN A 400 -16.79 -22.52 13.69
N LEU A 401 -15.89 -22.07 12.80
CA LEU A 401 -14.57 -22.68 12.61
C LEU A 401 -13.73 -22.63 13.89
N ALA A 402 -13.71 -21.48 14.58
CA ALA A 402 -13.03 -21.33 15.86
C ALA A 402 -13.52 -22.35 16.91
N LEU A 403 -14.84 -22.48 17.06
CA LEU A 403 -15.44 -23.43 18.01
C LEU A 403 -15.22 -24.89 17.59
N ALA A 404 -15.24 -25.19 16.28
CA ALA A 404 -14.99 -26.53 15.76
C ALA A 404 -13.54 -27.00 15.98
N ARG A 405 -12.58 -26.07 16.03
CA ARG A 405 -11.15 -26.33 16.25
C ARG A 405 -10.73 -26.24 17.73
N SER A 406 -11.64 -25.88 18.63
CA SER A 406 -11.43 -25.92 20.08
C SER A 406 -11.16 -27.33 20.61
N GLN A 407 -10.36 -27.44 21.66
CA GLN A 407 -10.12 -28.67 22.42
C GLN A 407 -11.31 -29.05 23.30
N SER A 408 -12.23 -28.12 23.58
CA SER A 408 -13.46 -28.37 24.34
C SER A 408 -14.49 -29.13 23.52
N SER A 409 -14.92 -30.30 24.03
CA SER A 409 -15.99 -31.09 23.42
C SER A 409 -17.32 -30.33 23.38
N TRP A 410 -17.58 -29.47 24.36
CA TRP A 410 -18.74 -28.59 24.39
C TRP A 410 -18.73 -27.59 23.23
N ALA A 411 -17.61 -26.89 23.03
CA ALA A 411 -17.47 -25.92 21.95
C ALA A 411 -17.66 -26.58 20.56
N ARG A 412 -17.04 -27.75 20.35
CA ARG A 412 -17.22 -28.52 19.12
C ARG A 412 -18.66 -28.96 18.90
N ALA A 413 -19.38 -29.33 19.96
CA ALA A 413 -20.79 -29.70 19.87
C ALA A 413 -21.67 -28.51 19.46
N ILE A 414 -21.39 -27.30 19.94
CA ILE A 414 -22.08 -26.07 19.52
C ILE A 414 -21.85 -25.80 18.03
N ALA A 415 -20.60 -25.85 17.58
CA ALA A 415 -20.24 -25.64 16.16
C ALA A 415 -20.93 -26.65 15.24
N ALA A 416 -20.95 -27.93 15.64
CA ALA A 416 -21.60 -28.99 14.89
C ALA A 416 -23.13 -28.82 14.85
N ARG A 417 -23.75 -28.36 15.94
CA ARG A 417 -25.19 -28.06 15.98
C ARG A 417 -25.54 -26.92 15.04
N TRP A 418 -24.79 -25.83 15.08
CA TRP A 418 -25.01 -24.68 14.20
C TRP A 418 -24.84 -25.07 12.72
N GLY A 419 -23.79 -25.84 12.40
CA GLY A 419 -23.55 -26.33 11.03
C GLY A 419 -24.67 -27.21 10.46
N ARG A 420 -25.42 -27.93 11.30
CA ARG A 420 -26.61 -28.68 10.86
C ARG A 420 -27.83 -27.79 10.60
N GLN A 421 -27.89 -26.62 11.22
CA GLN A 421 -28.98 -25.65 11.07
C GLN A 421 -28.80 -24.76 9.85
N GLN A 422 -27.56 -24.63 9.35
CA GLN A 422 -27.20 -23.85 8.16
C GLN A 422 -26.70 -24.79 7.06
N PRO A 423 -27.60 -25.42 6.28
CA PRO A 423 -27.17 -26.26 5.18
C PRO A 423 -26.34 -25.44 4.18
N PRO A 424 -25.29 -26.03 3.58
CA PRO A 424 -24.49 -25.33 2.57
C PRO A 424 -25.39 -24.86 1.42
N PRO A 425 -25.07 -23.72 0.77
CA PRO A 425 -25.79 -23.29 -0.41
C PRO A 425 -25.82 -24.41 -1.46
N ALA A 426 -26.98 -24.59 -2.11
CA ALA A 426 -27.28 -25.75 -2.96
C ALA A 426 -26.62 -25.72 -4.35
N THR A 427 -25.66 -24.83 -4.58
CA THR A 427 -25.04 -24.60 -5.88
C THR A 427 -23.81 -25.50 -6.05
N ALA A 428 -23.81 -26.31 -7.10
CA ALA A 428 -22.67 -27.16 -7.49
C ALA A 428 -21.56 -26.37 -8.21
N GLU A 429 -21.86 -25.14 -8.59
CA GLU A 429 -20.93 -24.16 -9.17
C GLU A 429 -20.67 -23.09 -8.12
N ILE A 430 -19.40 -22.68 -7.94
CA ILE A 430 -19.06 -21.55 -7.07
C ILE A 430 -19.75 -20.32 -7.66
N GLY A 431 -20.85 -19.87 -7.04
CA GLY A 431 -21.46 -18.63 -7.46
C GLY A 431 -20.55 -17.45 -7.12
N PHE A 432 -20.72 -16.35 -7.87
CA PHE A 432 -19.89 -15.15 -7.79
C PHE A 432 -20.33 -14.19 -6.68
N THR A 433 -21.24 -14.59 -5.78
CA THR A 433 -21.66 -13.71 -4.69
C THR A 433 -20.56 -13.60 -3.63
N HIS A 434 -20.50 -12.45 -2.96
CA HIS A 434 -19.55 -12.24 -1.86
C HIS A 434 -19.67 -13.34 -0.78
N GLU A 435 -20.89 -13.77 -0.45
CA GLU A 435 -21.13 -14.81 0.55
C GLU A 435 -20.58 -16.19 0.14
N GLU A 436 -20.74 -16.57 -1.12
CA GLU A 436 -20.20 -17.84 -1.66
C GLU A 436 -18.68 -17.83 -1.70
N VAL A 437 -18.08 -16.72 -2.16
CA VAL A 437 -16.62 -16.56 -2.15
C VAL A 437 -16.08 -16.61 -0.71
N MET A 438 -16.73 -15.91 0.22
CA MET A 438 -16.36 -15.94 1.64
C MET A 438 -16.47 -17.35 2.21
N ALA A 439 -17.55 -18.08 1.93
CA ALA A 439 -17.75 -19.44 2.41
C ALA A 439 -16.73 -20.43 1.82
N ALA A 440 -16.45 -20.36 0.52
CA ALA A 440 -15.52 -21.24 -0.18
C ALA A 440 -14.06 -21.05 0.31
N ASN A 441 -13.69 -19.82 0.67
CA ASN A 441 -12.34 -19.50 1.11
C ASN A 441 -12.18 -19.46 2.64
N ALA A 442 -13.26 -19.59 3.41
CA ALA A 442 -13.26 -19.38 4.86
C ALA A 442 -12.24 -20.24 5.60
N ASP A 443 -12.12 -21.53 5.26
CA ASP A 443 -11.18 -22.44 5.92
C ASP A 443 -9.73 -22.00 5.69
N SER A 444 -9.35 -21.72 4.43
CA SER A 444 -7.99 -21.28 4.05
C SER A 444 -7.63 -19.94 4.69
N TRP A 445 -8.53 -18.96 4.61
CA TRP A 445 -8.32 -17.65 5.24
C TRP A 445 -8.23 -17.73 6.76
N PHE A 446 -9.08 -18.56 7.38
CA PHE A 446 -9.01 -18.77 8.83
C PHE A 446 -7.69 -19.45 9.22
N ASP A 447 -7.23 -20.47 8.49
CA ASP A 447 -5.95 -21.14 8.79
C ASP A 447 -4.76 -20.19 8.68
N ALA A 448 -4.72 -19.36 7.63
CA ALA A 448 -3.69 -18.33 7.48
C ALA A 448 -3.70 -17.34 8.66
N GLU A 449 -4.88 -16.92 9.12
CA GLU A 449 -5.01 -15.99 10.25
C GLU A 449 -4.77 -16.68 11.61
N LEU A 450 -5.05 -17.99 11.73
CA LEU A 450 -4.79 -18.79 12.92
C LEU A 450 -3.30 -18.92 13.21
N GLU A 451 -2.47 -19.08 12.18
CA GLU A 451 -1.00 -19.09 12.34
C GLU A 451 -0.47 -17.74 12.85
N LYS A 452 -1.01 -16.62 12.33
CA LYS A 452 -0.69 -15.28 12.86
C LYS A 452 -1.12 -15.13 14.31
N ALA A 453 -2.31 -15.61 14.66
CA ALA A 453 -2.84 -15.59 16.02
C ALA A 453 -1.94 -16.39 16.98
N ARG A 454 -1.46 -17.58 16.59
CA ARG A 454 -0.51 -18.38 17.38
C ARG A 454 0.79 -17.63 17.64
N ALA A 455 1.38 -17.04 16.60
CA ALA A 455 2.61 -16.26 16.73
C ALA A 455 2.43 -15.01 17.60
N TRP A 456 1.23 -14.41 17.60
CA TRP A 456 0.91 -13.30 18.49
C TRP A 456 0.72 -13.76 19.94
N VAL A 457 -0.14 -14.76 20.21
CA VAL A 457 -0.38 -15.30 21.57
C VAL A 457 0.91 -15.80 22.22
N GLN A 458 1.81 -16.44 21.48
CA GLN A 458 3.11 -16.90 22.02
C GLN A 458 4.02 -15.75 22.48
N ARG A 459 3.96 -14.60 21.82
CA ARG A 459 4.78 -13.42 22.16
C ARG A 459 4.12 -12.54 23.21
N THR A 460 2.79 -12.55 23.27
CA THR A 460 2.00 -11.66 24.10
C THR A 460 1.60 -12.32 25.42
N ARG A 461 1.85 -11.64 26.54
CA ARG A 461 1.38 -12.10 27.86
C ARG A 461 -0.07 -11.68 28.07
N ILE A 462 -1.00 -12.46 27.54
CA ILE A 462 -2.43 -12.19 27.66
C ILE A 462 -2.89 -12.52 29.09
N GLN A 463 -3.48 -11.54 29.75
CA GLN A 463 -4.15 -11.75 31.04
C GLN A 463 -5.61 -12.13 30.78
N THR A 464 -6.15 -13.06 31.56
CA THR A 464 -7.58 -13.39 31.50
C THR A 464 -8.39 -12.15 31.86
N PRO A 465 -9.33 -11.69 31.01
CA PRO A 465 -10.17 -10.54 31.32
C PRO A 465 -10.95 -10.76 32.63
N HIS A 466 -11.17 -9.69 33.39
CA HIS A 466 -12.01 -9.77 34.58
C HIS A 466 -13.48 -9.94 34.16
N GLU A 467 -14.12 -11.03 34.59
CA GLU A 467 -15.56 -11.18 34.42
C GLU A 467 -16.25 -10.30 35.48
N PRO A 468 -17.09 -9.31 35.08
CA PRO A 468 -17.98 -8.67 36.03
C PRO A 468 -18.96 -9.74 36.54
N GLY A 469 -18.91 -10.01 37.84
CA GLY A 469 -19.73 -11.02 38.52
C GLY A 469 -21.20 -10.68 38.62
#